data_AF-A0A486XRP4-F1
#
_entry.id   AF-A0A486XRP4-F1
#
_cell.length_a   1.000
_cell.length_b   1.000
_cell.length_c   1.000
_cell.angle_alpha   90.00
_cell.angle_beta   90.00
_cell.angle_gamma   90.00
#
_symmetry.space_group_name_H-M   'P 1'
#
loop_
_entity.id
_entity.type
_entity.pdbx_description
1 polymer ?
#
loop_
_entity_poly.entity_id
_entity_poly.type
_entity_poly.pdbx_seq_one_letter_code
_entity_poly.pdbx_strand_id
1 'polypeptide(L)'
;MQLRGKSLYNLLRVKHNNNPKAQVLPWQVEDLRELTLATLFTRLGKLGVFFDELSFIEQAQQFDNPEELTGNMWTKDEEGLAKCYLLLFELWRRLLPENPPLSLFCDQLDCLIEAYDRGSLVEFDPLQEALESLEDILDNAVDEGGSAEEVFLYVCSYSAHDLESFILDYIADQMIEENYVGASELLDGFSPYVIHKKRFEALRICLFLSTGTPSASLMFDRFLEDLQEEPDFESLLILMDYLVYRGNREFFFKVVKQALLCMQMEEQFQDVLEMMTEYYHYMDLEEEERRILQMSNARKSFPLEALLNRKDPVYLEIVKEALENA
;
A
#
# COMPACT_ATOMS: atom_id res chain seq x y z
N MET A 1 -24.85 14.56 2.01
CA MET A 1 -23.87 13.74 1.26
C MET A 1 -22.52 13.98 1.90
N GLN A 2 -21.82 12.93 2.33
CA GLN A 2 -20.52 13.06 3.01
C GLN A 2 -19.48 13.64 2.04
N LEU A 3 -18.74 14.66 2.47
CA LEU A 3 -17.52 15.10 1.80
C LEU A 3 -16.61 13.89 1.66
N ARG A 4 -16.21 13.54 0.44
CA ARG A 4 -15.35 12.37 0.16
C ARG A 4 -13.86 12.65 0.46
N GLY A 5 -13.58 13.64 1.32
CA GLY A 5 -12.24 14.02 1.75
C GLY A 5 -11.29 14.44 0.63
N LYS A 6 -10.03 14.69 1.00
CA LYS A 6 -8.93 15.05 0.10
C LYS A 6 -8.41 13.84 -0.68
N SER A 7 -8.45 12.63 -0.10
CA SER A 7 -8.06 11.37 -0.72
C SER A 7 -8.67 11.16 -2.11
N LEU A 8 -9.95 11.49 -2.29
CA LEU A 8 -10.59 11.42 -3.61
C LEU A 8 -9.84 12.22 -4.68
N TYR A 9 -9.42 13.45 -4.36
CA TYR A 9 -8.76 14.32 -5.33
C TYR A 9 -7.32 13.90 -5.58
N ASN A 10 -6.64 13.37 -4.56
CA ASN A 10 -5.34 12.74 -4.73
C ASN A 10 -5.44 11.52 -5.66
N LEU A 11 -6.45 10.67 -5.47
CA LEU A 11 -6.72 9.54 -6.35
C LEU A 11 -7.04 9.98 -7.79
N LEU A 12 -7.82 11.05 -7.98
CA LEU A 12 -8.10 11.60 -9.31
C LEU A 12 -6.82 12.12 -9.98
N ARG A 13 -5.93 12.75 -9.21
CA ARG A 13 -4.64 13.25 -9.68
C ARG A 13 -3.71 12.09 -10.07
N VAL A 14 -3.58 11.06 -9.24
CA VAL A 14 -2.82 9.83 -9.53
C VAL A 14 -3.33 9.20 -10.83
N LYS A 15 -4.65 9.01 -10.94
CA LYS A 15 -5.30 8.45 -12.14
C LYS A 15 -5.04 9.28 -13.39
N HIS A 16 -5.10 10.60 -13.29
CA HIS A 16 -4.83 11.50 -14.41
C HIS A 16 -3.35 11.48 -14.83
N ASN A 17 -2.43 11.41 -13.86
CA ASN A 17 -0.99 11.30 -14.13
C ASN A 17 -0.65 10.00 -14.86
N ASN A 18 -1.23 8.87 -14.42
CA ASN A 18 -1.01 7.56 -15.04
C ASN A 18 -1.76 7.40 -16.37
N ASN A 19 -2.88 8.12 -16.54
CA ASN A 19 -3.68 8.12 -17.77
C ASN A 19 -4.23 9.53 -18.08
N PRO A 20 -3.55 10.29 -18.96
CA PRO A 20 -4.00 11.62 -19.35
C PRO A 20 -5.37 11.69 -20.06
N LYS A 21 -5.95 10.53 -20.42
CA LYS A 21 -7.32 10.44 -20.98
C LYS A 21 -8.40 10.25 -19.91
N ALA A 22 -8.03 10.23 -18.62
CA ALA A 22 -8.99 10.15 -17.54
C ALA A 22 -10.00 11.30 -17.61
N GLN A 23 -11.28 11.00 -17.40
CA GLN A 23 -12.34 12.01 -17.41
C GLN A 23 -12.35 12.78 -16.09
N VAL A 24 -11.45 13.75 -15.98
CA VAL A 24 -11.34 14.65 -14.83
C VAL A 24 -11.51 16.10 -15.26
N LEU A 25 -12.12 16.91 -14.41
CA LEU A 25 -12.21 18.35 -14.62
C LEU A 25 -10.89 19.00 -14.19
N PRO A 26 -10.44 20.08 -14.86
CA PRO A 26 -9.14 20.70 -14.55
C PRO A 26 -8.96 21.10 -13.08
N TRP A 27 -10.03 21.57 -12.43
CA TRP A 27 -9.98 21.98 -11.03
C TRP A 27 -9.84 20.80 -10.04
N GLN A 28 -10.15 19.58 -10.46
CA GLN A 28 -10.08 18.38 -9.59
C GLN A 28 -8.64 17.86 -9.43
N VAL A 29 -7.75 18.21 -10.36
CA VAL A 29 -6.37 17.73 -10.43
C VAL A 29 -5.35 18.87 -10.38
N GLU A 30 -5.82 20.11 -10.27
CA GLU A 30 -4.97 21.30 -10.13
C GLU A 30 -4.17 21.22 -8.83
N ASP A 31 -2.86 21.49 -8.92
CA ASP A 31 -2.03 21.61 -7.72
C ASP A 31 -2.24 22.99 -7.07
N LEU A 32 -3.07 23.01 -6.02
CA LEU A 32 -3.33 24.23 -5.27
C LEU A 32 -2.10 24.71 -4.48
N ARG A 33 -1.10 23.84 -4.25
CA ARG A 33 0.15 24.19 -3.56
C ARG A 33 0.95 25.25 -4.33
N GLU A 34 0.83 25.27 -5.66
CA GLU A 34 1.50 26.26 -6.52
C GLU A 34 0.84 27.65 -6.50
N LEU A 35 -0.40 27.76 -6.02
CA LEU A 35 -1.13 29.02 -6.00
C LEU A 35 -0.67 29.91 -4.85
N THR A 36 -0.78 31.23 -5.02
CA THR A 36 -0.54 32.21 -3.92
C THR A 36 -1.76 32.32 -3.00
N LEU A 37 -1.55 32.71 -1.73
CA LEU A 37 -2.65 32.96 -0.78
C LEU A 37 -3.69 33.93 -1.33
N ALA A 38 -3.26 35.03 -1.95
CA ALA A 38 -4.14 36.00 -2.59
C ALA A 38 -5.03 35.37 -3.68
N THR A 39 -4.49 34.40 -4.43
CA THR A 39 -5.24 33.66 -5.46
C THR A 39 -6.27 32.74 -4.82
N LEU A 40 -5.92 32.05 -3.74
CA LEU A 40 -6.82 31.17 -2.99
C LEU A 40 -8.02 31.96 -2.44
N PHE A 41 -7.77 33.07 -1.73
CA PHE A 41 -8.83 33.95 -1.22
C PHE A 41 -9.68 34.55 -2.35
N THR A 42 -9.07 34.97 -3.46
CA THR A 42 -9.82 35.50 -4.62
C THR A 42 -10.76 34.45 -5.21
N ARG A 43 -10.32 33.20 -5.33
CA ARG A 43 -11.14 32.09 -5.83
C ARG A 43 -12.26 31.74 -4.86
N LEU A 44 -11.97 31.75 -3.57
CA LEU A 44 -12.97 31.54 -2.50
C LEU A 44 -14.05 32.63 -2.53
N GLY A 45 -13.65 33.89 -2.74
CA GLY A 45 -14.56 35.03 -2.91
C GLY A 45 -15.48 34.90 -4.13
N LYS A 46 -15.01 34.28 -5.22
CA LYS A 46 -15.87 33.97 -6.40
C LYS A 46 -16.95 32.93 -6.10
N LEU A 47 -16.73 32.05 -5.13
CA LEU A 47 -17.75 31.14 -4.63
C LEU A 47 -18.73 31.90 -3.70
N GLY A 48 -18.29 33.01 -3.11
CA GLY A 48 -19.09 33.84 -2.21
C GLY A 48 -18.72 33.66 -0.74
N VAL A 49 -17.54 33.08 -0.47
CA VAL A 49 -16.94 32.97 0.86
C VAL A 49 -15.78 33.98 0.91
N PHE A 50 -15.89 34.98 1.77
CA PHE A 50 -14.94 36.10 1.82
C PHE A 50 -14.14 36.04 3.11
N PHE A 51 -12.86 35.69 2.97
CA PHE A 51 -11.88 35.74 4.03
C PHE A 51 -10.67 36.55 3.60
N ASP A 52 -10.04 37.17 4.59
CA ASP A 52 -8.62 37.48 4.59
C ASP A 52 -7.89 36.52 5.54
N GLU A 53 -6.58 36.67 5.66
CA GLU A 53 -5.75 35.78 6.48
C GLU A 53 -6.19 35.76 7.95
N LEU A 54 -6.44 36.93 8.55
CA LEU A 54 -6.82 37.05 9.96
C LEU A 54 -8.21 36.46 10.21
N SER A 55 -9.19 36.82 9.40
CA SER A 55 -10.56 36.31 9.53
C SER A 55 -10.66 34.81 9.25
N PHE A 56 -9.81 34.25 8.36
CA PHE A 56 -9.73 32.81 8.19
C PHE A 56 -9.23 32.12 9.46
N ILE A 57 -8.13 32.59 10.05
CA ILE A 57 -7.56 32.01 11.27
C ILE A 57 -8.57 32.08 12.43
N GLU A 58 -9.22 33.23 12.62
CA GLU A 58 -10.25 33.41 13.66
C GLU A 58 -11.46 32.48 13.48
N GLN A 59 -11.85 32.21 12.23
CA GLN A 59 -12.96 31.28 11.96
C GLN A 59 -12.54 29.82 12.10
N ALA A 60 -11.37 29.47 11.59
CA ALA A 60 -10.88 28.10 11.65
C ALA A 60 -10.66 27.61 13.09
N GLN A 61 -10.36 28.49 14.04
CA GLN A 61 -10.32 28.17 15.47
C GLN A 61 -11.65 27.66 16.06
N GLN A 62 -12.76 27.81 15.34
CA GLN A 62 -14.08 27.34 15.79
C GLN A 62 -14.43 25.93 15.29
N PHE A 63 -13.55 25.32 14.50
CA PHE A 63 -13.76 24.02 13.89
C PHE A 63 -12.53 23.14 14.10
N ASP A 64 -12.73 21.82 14.12
CA ASP A 64 -11.63 20.89 14.35
C ASP A 64 -10.86 20.57 13.07
N ASN A 65 -11.49 20.76 11.90
CA ASN A 65 -10.95 20.35 10.61
C ASN A 65 -11.55 21.16 9.43
N PRO A 66 -10.88 21.16 8.26
CA PRO A 66 -11.36 21.88 7.08
C PRO A 66 -12.68 21.33 6.52
N GLU A 67 -13.00 20.06 6.74
CA GLU A 67 -14.26 19.43 6.31
C GLU A 67 -15.46 20.08 7.01
N GLU A 68 -15.39 20.27 8.33
CA GLU A 68 -16.42 20.93 9.13
C GLU A 68 -16.60 22.40 8.76
N LEU A 69 -15.48 23.14 8.64
CA LEU A 69 -15.51 24.52 8.18
C LEU A 69 -16.18 24.61 6.81
N THR A 70 -15.85 23.72 5.89
CA THR A 70 -16.46 23.71 4.55
C THR A 70 -17.96 23.44 4.63
N GLY A 71 -18.37 22.43 5.41
CA GLY A 71 -19.79 22.09 5.59
C GLY A 71 -20.60 23.25 6.18
N ASN A 72 -19.97 24.10 7.00
CA ASN A 72 -20.59 25.32 7.52
C ASN A 72 -20.66 26.45 6.48
N MET A 73 -19.60 26.61 5.68
CA MET A 73 -19.48 27.71 4.72
C MET A 73 -20.25 27.48 3.42
N TRP A 74 -20.53 26.23 3.04
CA TRP A 74 -21.19 25.92 1.77
C TRP A 74 -22.29 24.87 1.89
N THR A 75 -23.49 25.20 1.39
CA THR A 75 -24.67 24.31 1.41
C THR A 75 -25.47 24.31 0.11
N LYS A 76 -24.97 24.97 -0.95
CA LYS A 76 -25.75 25.24 -2.17
C LYS A 76 -25.79 24.05 -3.13
N ASP A 77 -24.63 23.52 -3.47
CA ASP A 77 -24.44 22.47 -4.48
C ASP A 77 -23.13 21.70 -4.23
N GLU A 78 -23.05 20.47 -4.75
CA GLU A 78 -21.92 19.55 -4.49
C GLU A 78 -20.61 20.00 -5.15
N GLU A 79 -20.65 20.57 -6.35
CA GLU A 79 -19.45 21.03 -7.05
C GLU A 79 -18.84 22.26 -6.35
N GLY A 80 -19.68 23.20 -5.93
CA GLY A 80 -19.29 24.33 -5.10
C GLY A 80 -18.74 23.90 -3.75
N LEU A 81 -19.34 22.88 -3.10
CA LEU A 81 -18.86 22.31 -1.83
C LEU A 81 -17.44 21.75 -1.99
N ALA A 82 -17.24 20.96 -3.05
CA ALA A 82 -15.96 20.38 -3.42
C ALA A 82 -14.86 21.43 -3.67
N LYS A 83 -15.16 22.45 -4.48
CA LYS A 83 -14.21 23.53 -4.77
C LYS A 83 -13.90 24.38 -3.54
N CYS A 84 -14.92 24.67 -2.72
CA CYS A 84 -14.76 25.39 -1.46
C CYS A 84 -13.84 24.60 -0.53
N TYR A 85 -14.09 23.29 -0.40
CA TYR A 85 -13.29 22.40 0.43
C TYR A 85 -11.82 22.41 0.04
N LEU A 86 -11.52 22.22 -1.24
CA LEU A 86 -10.14 22.20 -1.71
C LEU A 86 -9.38 23.50 -1.41
N LEU A 87 -10.04 24.65 -1.54
CA LEU A 87 -9.44 25.95 -1.21
C LEU A 87 -9.26 26.13 0.29
N LEU A 88 -10.26 25.79 1.10
CA LEU A 88 -10.19 25.89 2.56
C LEU A 88 -9.16 24.93 3.15
N PHE A 89 -9.06 23.72 2.59
CA PHE A 89 -8.05 22.72 2.94
C PHE A 89 -6.63 23.24 2.70
N GLU A 90 -6.39 23.86 1.54
CA GLU A 90 -5.10 24.47 1.21
C GLU A 90 -4.76 25.65 2.14
N LEU A 91 -5.75 26.48 2.46
CA LEU A 91 -5.57 27.59 3.41
C LEU A 91 -5.25 27.06 4.82
N TRP A 92 -5.94 26.01 5.25
CA TRP A 92 -5.70 25.37 6.55
C TRP A 92 -4.26 24.86 6.64
N ARG A 93 -3.77 24.14 5.61
CA ARG A 93 -2.38 23.64 5.57
C ARG A 93 -1.36 24.76 5.80
N ARG A 94 -1.59 25.94 5.21
CA ARG A 94 -0.62 27.04 5.20
C ARG A 94 -0.69 27.93 6.44
N LEU A 95 -1.89 28.12 6.97
CA LEU A 95 -2.14 29.11 8.03
C LEU A 95 -2.28 28.47 9.42
N LEU A 96 -2.47 27.16 9.50
CA LEU A 96 -2.62 26.40 10.75
C LEU A 96 -1.76 25.12 10.76
N PRO A 97 -0.42 25.24 10.71
CA PRO A 97 0.46 24.08 10.62
C PRO A 97 0.63 23.32 11.95
N GLU A 98 0.33 23.92 13.10
CA GLU A 98 0.79 23.41 14.40
C GLU A 98 0.02 22.19 14.95
N ASN A 99 -1.05 21.72 14.31
CA ASN A 99 -1.73 20.45 14.60
C ASN A 99 -2.57 20.06 13.38
N PRO A 100 -2.01 19.39 12.38
CA PRO A 100 -2.77 19.08 11.19
C PRO A 100 -3.87 18.03 11.52
N PRO A 101 -5.12 18.25 11.09
CA PRO A 101 -6.14 17.21 11.14
C PRO A 101 -5.71 16.00 10.30
N LEU A 102 -6.30 14.84 10.59
CA LEU A 102 -5.98 13.57 9.94
C LEU A 102 -6.00 13.66 8.40
N SER A 103 -6.96 14.40 7.83
CA SER A 103 -7.06 14.59 6.37
C SER A 103 -5.85 15.32 5.77
N LEU A 104 -5.26 16.27 6.51
CA LEU A 104 -4.04 16.98 6.11
C LEU A 104 -2.80 16.09 6.28
N PHE A 105 -2.74 15.32 7.35
CA PHE A 105 -1.69 14.32 7.55
C PHE A 105 -1.67 13.30 6.41
N CYS A 106 -2.80 12.65 6.11
CA CYS A 106 -2.90 11.65 5.06
C CYS A 106 -2.62 12.23 3.66
N ASP A 107 -3.01 13.48 3.37
CA ASP A 107 -2.63 14.15 2.12
C ASP A 107 -1.13 14.36 1.98
N GLN A 108 -0.43 14.62 3.10
CA GLN A 108 1.02 14.74 3.10
C GLN A 108 1.67 13.36 2.94
N LEU A 109 1.20 12.35 3.66
CA LEU A 109 1.66 10.97 3.53
C LEU A 109 1.48 10.45 2.11
N ASP A 110 0.32 10.65 1.48
CA ASP A 110 0.06 10.33 0.06
C ASP A 110 1.11 10.93 -0.88
N CYS A 111 1.53 12.17 -0.62
CA CYS A 111 2.53 12.83 -1.45
C CYS A 111 3.93 12.23 -1.24
N LEU A 112 4.25 11.79 -0.02
CA LEU A 112 5.52 11.12 0.29
C LEU A 112 5.56 9.72 -0.34
N ILE A 113 4.47 8.96 -0.23
CA ILE A 113 4.30 7.65 -0.87
C ILE A 113 4.49 7.79 -2.38
N GLU A 114 3.77 8.70 -3.03
CA GLU A 114 3.92 8.84 -4.49
C GLU A 114 5.31 9.34 -4.91
N ALA A 115 5.98 10.13 -4.07
CA ALA A 115 7.36 10.53 -4.33
C ALA A 115 8.34 9.35 -4.20
N TYR A 116 8.10 8.46 -3.23
CA TYR A 116 8.84 7.22 -3.01
C TYR A 116 8.67 6.26 -4.19
N ASP A 117 7.43 5.94 -4.57
CA ASP A 117 7.10 5.01 -5.67
C ASP A 117 7.71 5.45 -7.01
N ARG A 118 7.85 6.76 -7.22
CA ARG A 118 8.46 7.34 -8.43
C ARG A 118 9.99 7.40 -8.39
N GLY A 119 10.62 6.99 -7.30
CA GLY A 119 12.05 7.14 -7.07
C GLY A 119 12.49 8.61 -7.04
N SER A 120 11.58 9.51 -6.68
CA SER A 120 11.81 10.97 -6.67
C SER A 120 12.06 11.54 -5.28
N LEU A 121 11.97 10.70 -4.25
CA LEU A 121 12.31 11.04 -2.88
C LEU A 121 13.82 11.27 -2.78
N VAL A 122 14.22 12.48 -2.35
CA VAL A 122 15.65 12.85 -2.23
C VAL A 122 16.23 12.43 -0.88
N GLU A 123 15.39 12.43 0.16
CA GLU A 123 15.71 12.08 1.54
C GLU A 123 14.61 11.16 2.08
N PHE A 124 14.98 10.06 2.75
CA PHE A 124 14.03 9.08 3.30
C PHE A 124 13.47 9.48 4.67
N ASP A 125 14.18 10.30 5.42
CA ASP A 125 13.81 10.76 6.77
C ASP A 125 12.35 11.26 6.84
N PRO A 126 11.84 12.11 5.91
CA PRO A 126 10.47 12.62 6.00
C PRO A 126 9.39 11.53 5.88
N LEU A 127 9.65 10.46 5.13
CA LEU A 127 8.72 9.34 5.00
C LEU A 127 8.75 8.48 6.27
N GLN A 128 9.93 8.22 6.82
CA GLN A 128 10.06 7.51 8.08
C GLN A 128 9.38 8.28 9.24
N GLU A 129 9.64 9.58 9.37
CA GLU A 129 8.98 10.45 10.36
C GLU A 129 7.45 10.44 10.20
N ALA A 130 6.96 10.38 8.96
CA ALA A 130 5.53 10.28 8.70
C ALA A 130 4.96 8.92 9.11
N LEU A 131 5.69 7.82 8.93
CA LEU A 131 5.27 6.49 9.38
C LEU A 131 5.30 6.37 10.91
N GLU A 132 6.31 6.93 11.57
CA GLU A 132 6.36 7.03 13.04
C GLU A 132 5.17 7.85 13.58
N SER A 133 4.88 8.99 12.94
CA SER A 133 3.71 9.80 13.28
C SER A 133 2.39 9.06 13.02
N LEU A 134 2.34 8.19 12.01
CA LEU A 134 1.16 7.36 11.75
C LEU A 134 0.96 6.34 12.88
N GLU A 135 2.02 5.68 13.35
CA GLU A 135 1.97 4.78 14.50
C GLU A 135 1.44 5.50 15.74
N ASP A 136 1.97 6.68 16.06
CA ASP A 136 1.49 7.52 17.16
C ASP A 136 -0.01 7.85 17.04
N ILE A 137 -0.49 8.17 15.83
CA ILE A 137 -1.92 8.46 15.57
C ILE A 137 -2.78 7.22 15.84
N LEU A 138 -2.32 6.04 15.41
CA LEU A 138 -3.03 4.77 15.58
C LEU A 138 -3.08 4.37 17.07
N ASP A 139 -1.94 4.46 17.76
CA ASP A 139 -1.81 4.17 19.21
C ASP A 139 -2.76 5.04 20.02
N ASN A 140 -2.73 6.37 19.81
CA ASN A 140 -3.58 7.31 20.54
C ASN A 140 -5.07 7.01 20.32
N ALA A 141 -5.48 6.70 19.08
CA ALA A 141 -6.87 6.39 18.78
C ALA A 141 -7.35 5.05 19.38
N VAL A 142 -6.45 4.07 19.52
CA VAL A 142 -6.75 2.82 20.25
C VAL A 142 -6.85 3.08 21.75
N ASP A 143 -5.96 3.89 22.32
CA ASP A 143 -6.01 4.28 23.73
C ASP A 143 -7.29 5.05 24.10
N GLU A 144 -7.84 5.81 23.14
CA GLU A 144 -9.14 6.48 23.26
C GLU A 144 -10.35 5.53 23.16
N GLY A 145 -10.13 4.24 22.90
CA GLY A 145 -11.13 3.18 22.95
C GLY A 145 -11.58 2.62 21.61
N GLY A 146 -10.90 2.97 20.51
CA GLY A 146 -11.09 2.33 19.21
C GLY A 146 -10.46 0.93 19.16
N SER A 147 -10.98 0.04 18.31
CA SER A 147 -10.24 -1.19 17.99
C SER A 147 -9.19 -0.91 16.92
N ALA A 148 -8.03 -1.60 16.98
CA ALA A 148 -6.91 -1.37 16.07
C ALA A 148 -7.31 -1.47 14.59
N GLU A 149 -8.10 -2.47 14.23
CA GLU A 149 -8.57 -2.68 12.85
C GLU A 149 -9.54 -1.56 12.40
N GLU A 150 -10.46 -1.12 13.26
CA GLU A 150 -11.39 -0.03 12.93
C GLU A 150 -10.67 1.31 12.80
N VAL A 151 -9.71 1.59 13.68
CA VAL A 151 -8.89 2.80 13.66
C VAL A 151 -8.05 2.84 12.37
N PHE A 152 -7.39 1.73 12.02
CA PHE A 152 -6.58 1.65 10.82
C PHE A 152 -7.42 1.85 9.55
N LEU A 153 -8.58 1.18 9.46
CA LEU A 153 -9.53 1.36 8.36
C LEU A 153 -10.06 2.80 8.26
N TYR A 154 -10.29 3.45 9.41
CA TYR A 154 -10.68 4.84 9.44
C TYR A 154 -9.59 5.75 8.87
N VAL A 155 -8.32 5.56 9.25
CA VAL A 155 -7.20 6.30 8.68
C VAL A 155 -7.05 6.04 7.18
N CYS A 156 -7.15 4.78 6.75
CA CYS A 156 -7.11 4.41 5.32
C CYS A 156 -8.16 5.16 4.49
N SER A 157 -9.31 5.51 5.06
CA SER A 157 -10.35 6.27 4.34
C SER A 157 -9.94 7.70 3.96
N TYR A 158 -8.90 8.25 4.61
CA TYR A 158 -8.32 9.56 4.31
C TYR A 158 -7.10 9.49 3.39
N SER A 159 -6.63 8.30 3.04
CA SER A 159 -5.51 8.07 2.12
C SER A 159 -6.01 7.78 0.70
N ALA A 160 -5.27 8.21 -0.32
CA ALA A 160 -5.48 7.79 -1.70
C ALA A 160 -4.74 6.50 -2.04
N HIS A 161 -3.59 6.27 -1.39
CA HIS A 161 -2.81 5.05 -1.52
C HIS A 161 -3.34 3.97 -0.59
N ASP A 162 -3.18 2.72 -1.01
CA ASP A 162 -3.37 1.55 -0.16
C ASP A 162 -2.24 1.49 0.87
N LEU A 163 -2.51 1.98 2.08
CA LEU A 163 -1.49 2.13 3.12
C LEU A 163 -0.90 0.78 3.54
N GLU A 164 -1.73 -0.27 3.64
CA GLU A 164 -1.24 -1.57 4.07
C GLU A 164 -0.29 -2.18 3.04
N SER A 165 -0.66 -2.10 1.76
CA SER A 165 0.19 -2.57 0.66
C SER A 165 1.49 -1.76 0.61
N PHE A 166 1.41 -0.42 0.73
CA PHE A 166 2.59 0.43 0.79
C PHE A 166 3.52 0.07 1.97
N ILE A 167 2.98 -0.13 3.18
CA ILE A 167 3.80 -0.47 4.35
C ILE A 167 4.47 -1.84 4.15
N LEU A 168 3.77 -2.82 3.59
CA LEU A 168 4.35 -4.13 3.25
C LEU A 168 5.53 -3.98 2.28
N ASP A 169 5.34 -3.26 1.18
CA ASP A 169 6.36 -3.02 0.16
C ASP A 169 7.56 -2.25 0.74
N TYR A 170 7.29 -1.20 1.51
CA TYR A 170 8.33 -0.40 2.16
C TYR A 170 9.17 -1.24 3.14
N ILE A 171 8.54 -2.14 3.93
CA ILE A 171 9.27 -3.06 4.82
C ILE A 171 10.13 -4.03 4.01
N ALA A 172 9.61 -4.56 2.90
CA ALA A 172 10.38 -5.44 2.02
C ALA A 172 11.61 -4.71 1.44
N ASP A 173 11.44 -3.45 1.01
CA ASP A 173 12.53 -2.61 0.52
C ASP A 173 13.58 -2.34 1.61
N GLN A 174 13.17 -2.06 2.85
CA GLN A 174 14.11 -1.96 3.99
C GLN A 174 14.95 -3.23 4.17
N MET A 175 14.38 -4.41 3.95
CA MET A 175 15.11 -5.68 4.03
C MET A 175 16.06 -5.91 2.86
N ILE A 176 15.71 -5.43 1.66
CA ILE A 176 16.59 -5.44 0.48
C ILE A 176 17.79 -4.54 0.72
N GLU A 177 17.58 -3.37 1.33
CA GLU A 177 18.63 -2.43 1.73
C GLU A 177 19.43 -2.86 2.98
N GLU A 178 19.16 -4.06 3.51
CA GLU A 178 19.78 -4.62 4.72
C GLU A 178 19.52 -3.80 6.00
N ASN A 179 18.53 -2.90 5.99
CA ASN A 179 18.05 -2.20 7.18
C ASN A 179 17.09 -3.08 8.00
N TYR A 180 17.62 -4.18 8.52
CA TYR A 180 16.83 -5.15 9.29
C TYR A 180 16.27 -4.60 10.61
N VAL A 181 16.91 -3.57 11.19
CA VAL A 181 16.41 -2.92 12.40
C VAL A 181 15.15 -2.12 12.08
N GLY A 182 15.20 -1.25 11.07
CA GLY A 182 14.02 -0.49 10.64
C GLY A 182 12.88 -1.39 10.16
N ALA A 183 13.18 -2.46 9.40
CA ALA A 183 12.18 -3.45 9.01
C ALA A 183 11.53 -4.13 10.23
N SER A 184 12.31 -4.47 11.26
CA SER A 184 11.79 -5.07 12.49
C SER A 184 10.90 -4.11 13.28
N GLU A 185 11.31 -2.86 13.42
CA GLU A 185 10.55 -1.82 14.12
C GLU A 185 9.20 -1.58 13.44
N LEU A 186 9.19 -1.42 12.12
CA LEU A 186 7.96 -1.25 11.34
C LEU A 186 7.04 -2.47 11.42
N LEU A 187 7.60 -3.69 11.36
CA LEU A 187 6.80 -4.91 11.53
C LEU A 187 6.13 -4.93 12.89
N ASP A 188 6.86 -4.63 13.96
CA ASP A 188 6.31 -4.66 15.32
C ASP A 188 5.31 -3.51 15.57
N GLY A 189 5.57 -2.31 15.07
CA GLY A 189 4.69 -1.15 15.20
C GLY A 189 3.36 -1.31 14.46
N PHE A 190 3.37 -1.84 13.23
CA PHE A 190 2.14 -1.96 12.42
C PHE A 190 1.38 -3.29 12.58
N SER A 191 2.02 -4.36 13.08
CA SER A 191 1.36 -5.68 13.25
C SER A 191 0.02 -5.66 14.00
N PRO A 192 -0.20 -4.81 15.04
CA PRO A 192 -1.50 -4.75 15.72
C PRO A 192 -2.64 -4.21 14.84
N TYR A 193 -2.32 -3.39 13.84
CA TYR A 193 -3.26 -2.57 13.08
C TYR A 193 -3.70 -3.20 11.76
N VAL A 194 -2.80 -3.94 11.13
CA VAL A 194 -2.95 -4.46 9.77
C VAL A 194 -4.08 -5.48 9.65
N ILE A 195 -4.75 -5.47 8.51
CA ILE A 195 -5.89 -6.35 8.25
C ILE A 195 -5.38 -7.75 7.86
N HIS A 196 -4.39 -7.82 6.96
CA HIS A 196 -3.86 -9.08 6.43
C HIS A 196 -2.63 -9.54 7.23
N LYS A 197 -2.85 -9.92 8.49
CA LYS A 197 -1.81 -10.31 9.45
C LYS A 197 -0.83 -11.38 8.94
N LYS A 198 -1.29 -12.31 8.09
CA LYS A 198 -0.44 -13.35 7.51
C LYS A 198 0.65 -12.79 6.59
N ARG A 199 0.38 -11.67 5.89
CA ARG A 199 1.37 -11.02 5.02
C ARG A 199 2.51 -10.41 5.83
N PHE A 200 2.19 -9.78 6.96
CA PHE A 200 3.18 -9.29 7.93
C PHE A 200 3.96 -10.42 8.57
N GLU A 201 3.31 -11.55 8.90
CA GLU A 201 4.01 -12.73 9.41
C GLU A 201 4.97 -13.34 8.37
N ALA A 202 4.58 -13.35 7.08
CA ALA A 202 5.47 -13.77 6.00
C ALA A 202 6.73 -12.90 5.94
N LEU A 203 6.60 -11.56 5.97
CA LEU A 203 7.75 -10.65 6.02
C LEU A 203 8.60 -10.85 7.28
N ARG A 204 7.98 -11.09 8.44
CA ARG A 204 8.67 -11.40 9.70
C ARG A 204 9.50 -12.67 9.59
N ILE A 205 9.00 -13.70 8.91
CA ILE A 205 9.77 -14.92 8.62
C ILE A 205 10.94 -14.62 7.68
N CYS A 206 10.73 -13.86 6.61
CA CYS A 206 11.79 -13.42 5.71
C CYS A 206 12.89 -12.66 6.46
N LEU A 207 12.52 -11.81 7.43
CA LEU A 207 13.46 -11.06 8.28
C LEU A 207 14.28 -12.01 9.17
N PHE A 208 13.64 -12.98 9.81
CA PHE A 208 14.33 -13.97 10.64
C PHE A 208 15.26 -14.88 9.84
N LEU A 209 14.88 -15.23 8.61
CA LEU A 209 15.74 -15.96 7.68
C LEU A 209 16.96 -15.11 7.29
N SER A 210 16.77 -13.82 6.99
CA SER A 210 17.84 -12.89 6.59
C SER A 210 18.86 -12.67 7.71
N THR A 211 18.38 -12.59 8.95
CA THR A 211 19.22 -12.36 10.13
C THR A 211 19.87 -13.63 10.68
N GLY A 212 19.58 -14.80 10.10
CA GLY A 212 20.11 -16.09 10.55
C GLY A 212 19.61 -16.52 11.93
N THR A 213 18.38 -16.12 12.29
CA THR A 213 17.79 -16.44 13.59
C THR A 213 17.68 -17.97 13.76
N PRO A 214 18.19 -18.57 14.86
CA PRO A 214 18.27 -20.04 14.99
C PRO A 214 16.93 -20.79 14.89
N SER A 215 15.82 -20.13 15.21
CA SER A 215 14.46 -20.68 15.13
C SER A 215 13.74 -20.41 13.80
N ALA A 216 14.35 -19.68 12.86
CA ALA A 216 13.68 -19.22 11.65
C ALA A 216 13.13 -20.38 10.81
N SER A 217 13.87 -21.47 10.65
CA SER A 217 13.40 -22.66 9.93
C SER A 217 12.16 -23.29 10.55
N LEU A 218 12.10 -23.35 11.89
CA LEU A 218 10.94 -23.89 12.61
C LEU A 218 9.73 -22.96 12.48
N MET A 219 9.95 -21.64 12.52
CA MET A 219 8.90 -20.64 12.31
C MET A 219 8.34 -20.73 10.90
N PHE A 220 9.21 -20.85 9.89
CA PHE A 220 8.83 -21.06 8.50
C PHE A 220 7.98 -22.31 8.31
N ASP A 221 8.43 -23.48 8.80
CA ASP A 221 7.66 -24.73 8.64
C ASP A 221 6.28 -24.64 9.33
N ARG A 222 6.19 -24.05 10.53
CA ARG A 222 4.91 -23.84 11.23
C ARG A 222 3.98 -22.89 10.50
N PHE A 223 4.52 -21.84 9.89
CA PHE A 223 3.72 -20.90 9.12
C PHE A 223 3.17 -21.54 7.85
N LEU A 224 3.95 -22.41 7.19
CA LEU A 224 3.43 -23.20 6.07
C LEU A 224 2.33 -24.19 6.50
N GLU A 225 2.43 -24.77 7.70
CA GLU A 225 1.34 -25.59 8.29
C GLU A 225 0.08 -24.74 8.52
N ASP A 226 0.21 -23.53 9.07
CA ASP A 226 -0.91 -22.60 9.25
C ASP A 226 -1.57 -22.22 7.91
N LEU A 227 -0.77 -21.98 6.87
CA LEU A 227 -1.27 -21.72 5.50
C LEU A 227 -1.88 -22.95 4.82
N GLN A 228 -1.73 -24.16 5.37
CA GLN A 228 -2.50 -25.33 4.92
C GLN A 228 -3.92 -25.32 5.47
N GLU A 229 -4.08 -24.90 6.73
CA GLU A 229 -5.39 -24.86 7.40
C GLU A 229 -6.20 -23.65 6.94
N GLU A 230 -5.55 -22.50 6.83
CA GLU A 230 -6.13 -21.23 6.44
C GLU A 230 -5.30 -20.59 5.31
N PRO A 231 -5.58 -20.95 4.05
CA PRO A 231 -4.77 -20.53 2.92
C PRO A 231 -4.81 -19.02 2.67
N ASP A 232 -3.62 -18.43 2.51
CA ASP A 232 -3.43 -17.08 2.00
C ASP A 232 -2.34 -17.10 0.92
N PHE A 233 -2.75 -16.93 -0.33
CA PHE A 233 -1.85 -17.05 -1.48
C PHE A 233 -0.84 -15.91 -1.54
N GLU A 234 -1.25 -14.69 -1.17
CA GLU A 234 -0.39 -13.51 -1.16
C GLU A 234 0.79 -13.68 -0.20
N SER A 235 0.57 -14.24 0.99
CA SER A 235 1.66 -14.57 1.92
C SER A 235 2.66 -15.57 1.34
N LEU A 236 2.20 -16.50 0.49
CA LEU A 236 3.09 -17.45 -0.19
C LEU A 236 3.90 -16.76 -1.30
N LEU A 237 3.32 -15.78 -2.01
CA LEU A 237 4.05 -14.96 -2.98
C LEU A 237 5.17 -14.16 -2.30
N ILE A 238 4.90 -13.53 -1.14
CA ILE A 238 5.92 -12.81 -0.36
C ILE A 238 7.10 -13.73 -0.01
N LEU A 239 6.83 -14.96 0.45
CA LEU A 239 7.88 -15.93 0.75
C LEU A 239 8.63 -16.39 -0.51
N MET A 240 7.92 -16.61 -1.63
CA MET A 240 8.54 -17.02 -2.90
C MET A 240 9.48 -15.93 -3.42
N ASP A 241 9.01 -14.69 -3.50
CA ASP A 241 9.78 -13.53 -3.94
C ASP A 241 11.08 -13.39 -3.12
N TYR A 242 10.98 -13.44 -1.79
CA TYR A 242 12.15 -13.44 -0.92
C TYR A 242 13.15 -14.58 -1.22
N LEU A 243 12.64 -15.78 -1.48
CA LEU A 243 13.45 -16.97 -1.70
C LEU A 243 14.09 -17.04 -3.10
N VAL A 244 13.52 -16.35 -4.10
CA VAL A 244 14.09 -16.20 -5.46
C VAL A 244 15.54 -15.71 -5.36
N TYR A 245 15.79 -14.68 -4.56
CA TYR A 245 17.12 -14.04 -4.46
C TYR A 245 18.06 -14.72 -3.46
N ARG A 246 17.52 -15.38 -2.42
CA ARG A 246 18.33 -15.96 -1.32
C ARG A 246 18.72 -17.43 -1.56
N GLY A 247 18.08 -18.11 -2.51
CA GLY A 247 18.57 -19.38 -3.06
C GLY A 247 18.41 -20.62 -2.17
N ASN A 248 17.54 -20.61 -1.17
CA ASN A 248 17.25 -21.81 -0.39
C ASN A 248 16.26 -22.72 -1.15
N ARG A 249 16.80 -23.69 -1.90
CA ARG A 249 16.03 -24.63 -2.73
C ARG A 249 14.94 -25.36 -1.95
N GLU A 250 15.28 -25.92 -0.78
CA GLU A 250 14.32 -26.68 0.02
C GLU A 250 13.13 -25.80 0.42
N PHE A 251 13.40 -24.60 0.92
CA PHE A 251 12.33 -23.69 1.34
C PHE A 251 11.51 -23.22 0.14
N PHE A 252 12.16 -22.84 -0.96
CA PHE A 252 11.47 -22.38 -2.15
C PHE A 252 10.46 -23.41 -2.65
N PHE A 253 10.88 -24.67 -2.80
CA PHE A 253 9.97 -25.71 -3.28
C PHE A 253 8.92 -26.15 -2.25
N LYS A 254 9.18 -26.01 -0.94
CA LYS A 254 8.14 -26.12 0.09
C LYS A 254 7.04 -25.07 -0.10
N VAL A 255 7.40 -23.80 -0.36
CA VAL A 255 6.42 -22.73 -0.62
C VAL A 255 5.68 -22.98 -1.93
N VAL A 256 6.39 -23.31 -3.02
CA VAL A 256 5.77 -23.64 -4.32
C VAL A 256 4.76 -24.77 -4.17
N LYS A 257 5.13 -25.85 -3.48
CA LYS A 257 4.23 -26.96 -3.21
C LYS A 257 2.96 -26.49 -2.48
N GLN A 258 3.10 -25.62 -1.49
CA GLN A 258 1.96 -25.06 -0.76
C GLN A 258 1.09 -24.17 -1.66
N ALA A 259 1.71 -23.33 -2.49
CA ALA A 259 1.03 -22.47 -3.47
C ALA A 259 0.19 -23.27 -4.47
N LEU A 260 0.74 -24.37 -4.98
CA LEU A 260 0.03 -25.27 -5.91
C LEU A 260 -1.20 -25.95 -5.28
N LEU A 261 -1.24 -26.09 -3.95
CA LEU A 261 -2.37 -26.66 -3.22
C LEU A 261 -3.48 -25.64 -2.99
N CYS A 262 -3.14 -24.38 -2.71
CA CYS A 262 -4.10 -23.33 -2.38
C CYS A 262 -4.65 -22.56 -3.58
N MET A 263 -3.92 -22.49 -4.69
CA MET A 263 -4.33 -21.70 -5.85
C MET A 263 -5.62 -22.22 -6.50
N GLN A 264 -6.43 -21.27 -6.96
CA GLN A 264 -7.77 -21.46 -7.51
C GLN A 264 -7.90 -20.91 -8.93
N MET A 265 -7.15 -19.85 -9.24
CA MET A 265 -7.27 -19.08 -10.48
C MET A 265 -6.07 -19.28 -11.39
N GLU A 266 -6.26 -18.98 -12.67
CA GLU A 266 -5.21 -19.01 -13.68
C GLU A 266 -4.10 -18.00 -13.37
N GLU A 267 -4.46 -16.79 -12.96
CA GLU A 267 -3.55 -15.72 -12.54
C GLU A 267 -2.51 -16.24 -11.55
N GLN A 268 -2.96 -16.80 -10.43
CA GLN A 268 -2.12 -17.38 -9.38
C GLN A 268 -1.16 -18.46 -9.91
N PHE A 269 -1.58 -19.24 -10.90
CA PHE A 269 -0.69 -20.23 -11.49
C PHE A 269 0.37 -19.58 -12.39
N GLN A 270 0.02 -18.52 -13.11
CA GLN A 270 0.99 -17.74 -13.88
C GLN A 270 2.00 -17.06 -12.95
N ASP A 271 1.57 -16.51 -11.81
CA ASP A 271 2.46 -15.91 -10.81
C ASP A 271 3.48 -16.94 -10.27
N VAL A 272 3.04 -18.17 -9.95
CA VAL A 272 3.94 -19.25 -9.51
C VAL A 272 4.95 -19.61 -10.62
N LEU A 273 4.52 -19.68 -11.88
CA LEU A 273 5.43 -19.96 -13.00
C LEU A 273 6.45 -18.84 -13.22
N GLU A 274 6.04 -17.58 -13.02
CA GLU A 274 6.92 -16.42 -13.07
C GLU A 274 7.99 -16.51 -11.96
N MET A 275 7.56 -16.70 -10.71
CA MET A 275 8.46 -16.91 -9.55
C MET A 275 9.42 -18.07 -9.76
N MET A 276 8.96 -19.20 -10.31
CA MET A 276 9.83 -20.35 -10.62
C MET A 276 10.84 -20.02 -11.73
N THR A 277 10.43 -19.24 -12.75
CA THR A 277 11.33 -18.80 -13.82
C THR A 277 12.44 -17.92 -13.25
N GLU A 278 12.07 -16.95 -12.43
CA GLU A 278 13.03 -16.05 -11.77
C GLU A 278 13.95 -16.80 -10.82
N TYR A 279 13.43 -17.73 -10.01
CA TYR A 279 14.26 -18.58 -9.16
C TYR A 279 15.32 -19.34 -9.96
N TYR A 280 14.92 -19.99 -11.07
CA TYR A 280 15.87 -20.72 -11.90
C TYR A 280 16.88 -19.81 -12.59
N HIS A 281 16.46 -18.62 -13.00
CA HIS A 281 17.34 -17.59 -13.54
C HIS A 281 18.43 -17.20 -12.54
N TYR A 282 18.06 -16.83 -11.31
CA TYR A 282 19.02 -16.42 -10.27
C TYR A 282 19.93 -17.55 -9.79
N MET A 283 19.50 -18.81 -9.93
CA MET A 283 20.30 -19.99 -9.57
C MET A 283 21.18 -20.51 -10.73
N ASP A 284 21.24 -19.80 -11.86
CA ASP A 284 21.97 -20.20 -13.07
C ASP A 284 21.56 -21.59 -13.63
N LEU A 285 20.26 -21.92 -13.54
CA LEU A 285 19.68 -23.20 -14.01
C LEU A 285 18.98 -23.00 -15.36
N GLU A 286 19.77 -22.72 -16.40
CA GLU A 286 19.28 -22.28 -17.74
C GLU A 286 18.30 -23.25 -18.42
N GLU A 287 18.45 -24.57 -18.23
CA GLU A 287 17.58 -25.56 -18.89
C GLU A 287 16.22 -25.65 -18.21
N GLU A 288 16.21 -25.61 -16.87
CA GLU A 288 15.00 -25.52 -16.07
C GLU A 288 14.27 -24.20 -16.32
N GLU A 289 14.97 -23.07 -16.30
CA GLU A 289 14.45 -21.75 -16.64
C GLU A 289 13.76 -21.77 -18.00
N ARG A 290 14.45 -22.27 -19.05
CA ARG A 290 13.89 -22.33 -20.40
C ARG A 290 12.63 -23.19 -20.47
N ARG A 291 12.59 -24.29 -19.71
CA ARG A 291 11.40 -25.18 -19.66
C ARG A 291 10.22 -24.48 -19.00
N ILE A 292 10.42 -23.86 -17.85
CA ILE A 292 9.34 -23.13 -17.15
C ILE A 292 8.88 -21.91 -17.97
N LEU A 293 9.81 -21.18 -18.60
CA LEU A 293 9.48 -20.05 -19.46
C LEU A 293 8.63 -20.45 -20.67
N GLN A 294 8.89 -21.62 -21.26
CA GLN A 294 8.04 -22.16 -22.33
C GLN A 294 6.63 -22.48 -21.83
N MET A 295 6.51 -23.07 -20.64
CA MET A 295 5.21 -23.32 -20.00
C MET A 295 4.47 -22.02 -19.72
N SER A 296 5.12 -21.05 -19.07
CA SER A 296 4.55 -19.73 -18.77
C SER A 296 4.03 -19.03 -20.03
N ASN A 297 4.82 -19.00 -21.11
CA ASN A 297 4.40 -18.40 -22.38
C ASN A 297 3.19 -19.10 -23.02
N ALA A 298 3.03 -20.42 -22.84
CA ALA A 298 1.86 -21.14 -23.31
C ALA A 298 0.59 -20.80 -22.50
N ARG A 299 0.73 -20.30 -21.28
CA ARG A 299 -0.37 -19.93 -20.38
C ARG A 299 -0.89 -18.50 -20.61
N LYS A 300 -0.09 -17.60 -21.19
CA LYS A 300 -0.47 -16.19 -21.47
C LYS A 300 -1.76 -16.01 -22.29
N SER A 301 -2.19 -17.03 -23.04
CA SER A 301 -3.45 -16.97 -23.79
C SER A 301 -4.70 -17.31 -22.96
N PHE A 302 -4.53 -17.82 -21.74
CA PHE A 302 -5.63 -18.19 -20.86
C PHE A 302 -6.14 -16.93 -20.13
N PRO A 303 -7.48 -16.78 -19.94
CA PRO A 303 -8.01 -15.69 -19.13
C PRO A 303 -7.54 -15.82 -17.67
N LEU A 304 -7.05 -14.72 -17.08
CA LEU A 304 -6.52 -14.68 -15.71
C LEU A 304 -7.58 -15.09 -14.67
N GLU A 305 -8.82 -14.70 -14.92
CA GLU A 305 -9.98 -14.99 -14.06
C GLU A 305 -10.58 -16.38 -14.33
N ALA A 306 -9.94 -17.23 -15.13
CA ALA A 306 -10.39 -18.61 -15.31
C ALA A 306 -10.05 -19.45 -14.08
N LEU A 307 -10.96 -20.37 -13.71
CA LEU A 307 -10.65 -21.39 -12.71
C LEU A 307 -9.54 -22.30 -13.22
N LEU A 308 -8.57 -22.56 -12.37
CA LEU A 308 -7.44 -23.41 -12.69
C LEU A 308 -7.87 -24.86 -12.93
N ASN A 309 -7.48 -25.40 -14.07
CA ASN A 309 -7.66 -26.82 -14.37
C ASN A 309 -6.53 -27.66 -13.76
N ARG A 310 -6.78 -28.27 -12.59
CA ARG A 310 -5.81 -29.16 -11.92
C ARG A 310 -5.53 -30.49 -12.64
N LYS A 311 -6.18 -30.76 -13.77
CA LYS A 311 -5.87 -31.89 -14.67
C LYS A 311 -5.05 -31.48 -15.89
N ASP A 312 -4.70 -30.20 -15.97
CA ASP A 312 -3.86 -29.68 -17.04
C ASP A 312 -2.47 -30.35 -17.01
N PRO A 313 -1.93 -30.80 -18.16
CA PRO A 313 -0.62 -31.44 -18.20
C PRO A 313 0.51 -30.58 -17.65
N VAL A 314 0.47 -29.25 -17.87
CA VAL A 314 1.48 -28.32 -17.36
C VAL A 314 1.39 -28.24 -15.84
N TYR A 315 0.19 -28.10 -15.29
CA TYR A 315 0.00 -28.12 -13.84
C TYR A 315 0.55 -29.41 -13.20
N LEU A 316 0.24 -30.57 -13.78
CA LEU A 316 0.72 -31.86 -13.27
C LEU A 316 2.25 -31.98 -13.35
N GLU A 317 2.88 -31.41 -14.38
CA GLU A 317 4.32 -31.37 -14.50
C GLU A 317 4.96 -30.51 -13.40
N ILE A 318 4.41 -29.32 -13.13
CA ILE A 318 4.87 -28.44 -12.05
C ILE A 318 4.68 -29.07 -10.67
N VAL A 319 3.56 -29.77 -10.44
CA VAL A 319 3.35 -30.53 -9.19
C VAL A 319 4.41 -31.61 -9.03
N LYS A 320 4.73 -32.35 -10.09
CA LYS A 320 5.78 -33.38 -10.05
C LYS A 320 7.12 -32.75 -9.70
N GLU A 321 7.46 -31.64 -10.35
CA GLU A 321 8.70 -30.91 -10.12
C GLU A 321 8.81 -30.37 -8.68
N ALA A 322 7.74 -29.78 -8.14
CA ALA A 322 7.72 -29.34 -6.77
C ALA A 322 7.93 -30.50 -5.77
N LEU A 323 7.35 -31.68 -6.05
CA LEU A 323 7.53 -32.87 -5.21
C LEU A 323 8.92 -33.51 -5.31
N GLU A 324 9.62 -33.35 -6.43
CA GLU A 324 10.99 -33.87 -6.60
C GLU A 324 12.03 -32.99 -5.91
N ASN A 325 11.68 -31.74 -5.58
CA ASN A 325 12.59 -30.72 -5.06
C ASN A 325 12.28 -30.22 -3.64
N ALA A 326 11.08 -30.48 -3.12
CA ALA A 326 10.68 -30.24 -1.74
C ALA A 326 10.95 -31.46 -0.86
#